data_AF-A0ABD5S9V2-F1
#
_entry.id   AF-A0ABD5S9V2-F1
#
_cell.length_a   1.000
_cell.length_b   1.000
_cell.length_c   1.000
_cell.angle_alpha   90.00
_cell.angle_beta   90.00
_cell.angle_gamma   90.00
#
_symmetry.space_group_name_H-M   'P 1'
#
loop_
_entity.id
_entity.type
_entity.pdbx_description
1 polymer ?
#
loop_
_entity_poly.entity_id
_entity_poly.type
_entity_poly.pdbx_seq_one_letter_code
_entity_poly.pdbx_strand_id
1 'polypeptide(L)' 'MPKYSTGGGGGGDDGDACELCGRETTNLQRANVAGAQLLVCSNCRPHDDATRTTGRGRGGG' A
#
# COMPACT_ATOMS: atom_id res chain seq x y z
N MET A 1 -4.08 -22.19 -31.31
CA MET A 1 -3.49 -22.42 -29.97
C MET A 1 -3.76 -21.18 -29.12
N PRO A 2 -4.66 -21.24 -28.13
CA PRO A 2 -4.81 -20.14 -27.17
C PRO A 2 -3.47 -20.02 -26.43
N LYS A 3 -2.73 -18.95 -26.69
CA LYS A 3 -1.58 -18.63 -25.85
C LYS A 3 -2.16 -18.14 -24.53
N TYR A 4 -1.63 -18.73 -23.46
CA TYR A 4 -1.85 -18.46 -22.05
C TYR A 4 -3.26 -18.73 -21.50
N SER A 5 -3.40 -19.97 -21.00
CA SER A 5 -4.30 -20.30 -19.90
C SER A 5 -4.10 -19.38 -18.71
N THR A 6 -5.22 -18.87 -18.20
CA THR A 6 -5.61 -18.66 -16.80
C THR A 6 -4.52 -18.84 -15.73
N GLY A 7 -4.23 -17.76 -15.01
CA GLY A 7 -3.55 -17.81 -13.71
C GLY A 7 -3.00 -16.44 -13.35
N GLY A 8 -3.56 -15.68 -12.41
CA GLY A 8 -4.68 -15.96 -11.53
C GLY A 8 -4.98 -14.74 -10.66
N GLY A 9 -6.05 -14.86 -9.87
CA GLY A 9 -6.30 -14.07 -8.69
C GLY A 9 -6.76 -12.63 -8.94
N GLY A 10 -8.01 -12.35 -8.56
CA GLY A 10 -8.48 -10.97 -8.45
C GLY A 10 -9.82 -10.68 -9.10
N GLY A 11 -10.65 -11.71 -9.35
CA GLY A 11 -12.09 -11.50 -9.32
C GLY A 11 -12.48 -11.35 -7.85
N GLY A 12 -12.43 -10.13 -7.35
CA GLY A 12 -12.81 -9.75 -6.00
C GLY A 12 -13.55 -8.44 -6.11
N ASP A 13 -14.84 -8.58 -6.27
CA ASP A 13 -15.85 -7.55 -6.39
C ASP A 13 -15.61 -6.43 -5.35
N ASP A 14 -15.44 -5.20 -5.86
CA ASP A 14 -15.91 -3.96 -5.26
C ASP A 14 -15.69 -3.74 -3.74
N GLY A 15 -14.44 -3.47 -3.33
CA GLY A 15 -14.20 -2.47 -2.28
C GLY A 15 -13.28 -2.81 -1.10
N ASP A 16 -12.92 -4.08 -0.89
CA ASP A 16 -12.22 -4.54 0.33
C ASP A 16 -10.90 -5.30 0.07
N ALA A 17 -10.28 -5.15 -1.10
CA ALA A 17 -8.96 -5.70 -1.41
C ALA A 17 -7.86 -4.63 -1.51
N CYS A 18 -6.64 -4.96 -1.07
CA CYS A 18 -5.49 -4.08 -1.20
C CYS A 18 -4.99 -4.06 -2.65
N GLU A 19 -5.02 -2.88 -3.29
CA GLU A 19 -4.63 -2.69 -4.69
C GLU A 19 -3.13 -2.98 -4.97
N LEU A 20 -2.29 -3.01 -3.93
CA LEU A 20 -0.84 -3.26 -4.07
C LEU A 20 -0.46 -4.73 -3.97
N CYS A 21 -1.14 -5.50 -3.13
CA CYS A 21 -0.77 -6.89 -2.84
C CYS A 21 -1.91 -7.90 -3.06
N GLY A 22 -3.09 -7.44 -3.45
CA GLY A 22 -4.28 -8.25 -3.68
C GLY A 22 -4.88 -8.86 -2.42
N ARG A 23 -4.45 -8.44 -1.23
CA ARG A 23 -4.93 -9.03 0.02
C ARG A 23 -6.31 -8.49 0.37
N GLU A 24 -7.28 -9.39 0.54
CA GLU A 24 -8.59 -9.08 1.10
C GLU A 24 -8.46 -8.70 2.58
N THR A 25 -8.90 -7.49 2.94
CA THR A 25 -8.91 -7.00 4.31
C THR A 25 -9.86 -5.82 4.45
N THR A 26 -10.57 -5.74 5.56
CA THR A 26 -11.44 -4.61 5.89
C THR A 26 -10.68 -3.38 6.39
N ASN A 27 -9.36 -3.51 6.64
CA ASN A 27 -8.52 -2.41 7.12
C ASN A 27 -7.72 -1.81 5.96
N LEU A 28 -8.43 -1.16 5.05
CA LEU A 28 -7.85 -0.43 3.94
C LEU A 28 -7.92 1.07 4.17
N GLN A 29 -6.90 1.76 3.69
CA GLN A 29 -6.76 3.20 3.80
C GLN A 29 -6.39 3.79 2.44
N ARG A 30 -6.96 4.94 2.13
CA ARG A 30 -6.57 5.71 0.93
C ARG A 30 -5.17 6.29 1.15
N ALA A 31 -4.25 5.99 0.24
CA ALA A 31 -2.89 6.54 0.24
C ALA A 31 -2.47 6.98 -1.16
N ASN A 32 -1.57 7.97 -1.23
CA ASN A 32 -0.98 8.38 -2.50
C ASN A 32 0.22 7.49 -2.82
N VAL A 33 0.12 6.69 -3.89
CA VAL A 33 1.21 5.86 -4.37
C VAL A 33 1.54 6.34 -5.78
N ALA A 34 2.77 6.83 -5.99
CA ALA A 34 3.23 7.34 -7.27
C ALA A 34 2.32 8.42 -7.91
N GLY A 35 1.65 9.25 -7.10
CA GLY A 35 0.77 10.31 -7.58
C GLY A 35 -0.69 9.90 -7.78
N ALA A 36 -1.05 8.63 -7.60
CA ALA A 36 -2.43 8.15 -7.65
C ALA A 36 -2.97 7.82 -6.25
N GLN A 37 -4.25 8.09 -6.00
CA GLN A 37 -4.92 7.68 -4.77
C GLN A 37 -5.38 6.22 -4.89
N LEU A 38 -4.78 5.33 -4.10
CA LEU A 38 -5.05 3.90 -4.09
C LEU A 38 -5.55 3.45 -2.72
N LEU A 39 -6.36 2.40 -2.71
CA LEU A 39 -6.87 1.77 -1.48
C LEU A 39 -5.89 0.67 -1.05
N VAL A 40 -5.20 0.86 0.07
CA VAL A 40 -4.07 0.01 0.45
C VAL A 40 -4.14 -0.41 1.92
N CYS A 41 -3.64 -1.59 2.25
CA CYS A 41 -3.57 -2.05 3.64
C CYS A 41 -2.45 -1.34 4.42
N SER A 42 -2.50 -1.40 5.75
CA SER A 42 -1.51 -0.75 6.63
C SER A 42 -0.05 -1.13 6.35
N ASN A 43 0.19 -2.31 5.76
CA ASN A 43 1.51 -2.81 5.40
C ASN A 43 1.99 -2.34 4.02
N CYS A 44 1.06 -1.97 3.14
CA CYS A 44 1.35 -1.49 1.79
C CYS A 44 1.23 0.03 1.67
N ARG A 45 0.83 0.73 2.74
CA ARG A 45 0.88 2.19 2.76
C ARG A 45 2.31 2.66 2.50
N PRO A 46 2.49 3.73 1.70
CA PRO A 46 3.78 4.39 1.62
C PRO A 46 4.17 4.80 3.03
N HIS A 47 5.31 4.29 3.49
CA HIS A 47 5.93 4.84 4.69
C HIS A 47 6.43 6.23 4.29
N ASP A 48 5.62 7.25 4.58
CA ASP A 48 6.13 8.61 4.61
C ASP A 48 7.32 8.59 5.57
N ASP A 49 8.53 8.69 5.05
CA ASP A 49 9.80 8.75 5.80
C ASP A 49 9.89 10.05 6.64
N ALA A 50 8.75 10.68 6.94
CA ALA A 50 8.59 11.89 7.72
C ALA A 50 9.00 11.72 9.20
N THR A 51 9.32 10.50 9.65
CA THR A 51 9.86 10.23 10.99
C THR A 51 11.37 10.39 11.12
N ARG A 52 12.11 10.77 10.08
CA ARG A 52 13.50 11.23 10.23
C ARG A 52 13.56 12.74 10.14
N THR A 53 13.96 13.40 11.24
CA THR A 53 14.39 14.83 11.35
C THR A 53 13.49 15.75 12.19
N THR A 54 12.89 15.26 13.28
CA THR A 54 12.51 16.17 14.40
C THR A 54 13.00 15.67 15.77
N GLY A 55 14.18 15.03 15.81
CA GLY A 55 14.95 14.85 17.03
C GLY A 55 15.88 16.04 17.26
N ARG A 56 15.37 17.15 17.77
CA ARG A 56 16.19 18.21 18.35
C ARG A 56 16.89 17.69 19.61
N GLY A 57 18.19 17.92 19.73
CA GLY A 57 18.95 17.67 20.95
C GLY A 57 20.33 18.34 20.92
N ARG A 58 20.36 19.64 21.21
CA ARG A 58 21.58 20.37 21.57
C ARG A 58 22.24 19.69 22.79
N GLY A 59 23.54 19.42 22.74
CA GLY A 59 24.36 19.27 23.94
C GLY A 59 25.34 18.09 23.92
N GLY A 60 26.65 18.39 24.00
CA GLY A 60 27.63 17.50 24.61
C GLY A 60 29.05 17.58 24.05
N GLY A 61 29.97 18.14 24.84
CA GLY A 61 31.42 17.91 24.74
C GLY A 61 32.28 19.12 24.43
#